data_AF-T0YY75-F1
#
_entry.id   AF-T0YY75-F1
#
_cell.length_a   1.000
_cell.length_b   1.000
_cell.length_c   1.000
_cell.angle_alpha   90.00
_cell.angle_beta   90.00
_cell.angle_gamma   90.00
#
_symmetry.space_group_name_H-M   'P 1'
#
loop_
_entity.id
_entity.type
_entity.pdbx_description
1 polymer ?
#
loop_
_entity_poly.entity_id
_entity_poly.type
_entity_poly.pdbx_seq_one_letter_code
_entity_poly.pdbx_strand_id
1 'polypeptide(L)'
;TSVVLFCEYFPHNLHDWLTEQVASGEDAANSVFNMLEPDLRSAVSFMNANGLLHFDVHFRNILTDGRGIYISDFGLATSSRFTLSESELEFLGKNRAHDGCYVVTELVNWLVMALTGMVQRTDRVDFIRRCADGYEPTEVMASAAAIIKRYAAIAVVMNEFYRNLDVDSRTAPFPVEEIQRVCAKTGFEPVLSPSLPT
;
A
#
# COMPACT_ATOMS: atom_id res chain seq x y z
N THR A 1 32.60 -4.22 -9.62
CA THR A 1 32.50 -3.21 -8.55
C THR A 1 31.26 -3.48 -7.75
N SER A 2 31.33 -3.47 -6.42
CA SER A 2 30.17 -3.65 -5.55
C SER A 2 29.96 -2.40 -4.72
N VAL A 3 28.71 -2.06 -4.45
CA VAL A 3 28.31 -1.01 -3.49
C VAL A 3 27.77 -1.73 -2.26
N VAL A 4 28.20 -1.31 -1.08
CA VAL A 4 27.72 -1.83 0.21
C VAL A 4 27.11 -0.67 0.99
N LEU A 5 25.87 -0.85 1.45
CA LEU A 5 25.12 0.13 2.23
C LEU A 5 25.05 -0.34 3.68
N PHE A 6 25.35 0.57 4.62
CA PHE A 6 25.17 0.33 6.05
C PHE A 6 23.96 1.15 6.51
N CYS A 7 22.93 0.47 6.99
CA CYS A 7 21.70 1.06 7.48
C CYS A 7 21.48 0.70 8.94
N GLU A 8 20.61 1.44 9.62
CA GLU A 8 20.13 1.08 10.94
C GLU A 8 19.43 -0.30 10.90
N TYR A 9 19.63 -1.10 11.93
CA TYR A 9 19.01 -2.42 12.05
C TYR A 9 17.64 -2.29 12.70
N PHE A 10 16.61 -2.80 12.01
CA PHE A 10 15.28 -2.98 12.56
C PHE A 10 14.97 -4.48 12.72
N PRO A 11 14.39 -4.90 13.85
CA PRO A 11 14.24 -6.31 14.17
C PRO A 11 13.18 -7.03 13.32
N HIS A 12 12.21 -6.31 12.74
CA HIS A 12 11.11 -6.91 12.02
C HIS A 12 10.79 -6.17 10.71
N ASN A 13 10.34 -6.92 9.71
CA ASN A 13 9.49 -6.37 8.66
C ASN A 13 8.03 -6.39 9.11
N LEU A 14 7.23 -5.51 8.52
CA LEU A 14 5.84 -5.30 8.91
C LEU A 14 4.99 -6.55 8.69
N HIS A 15 5.24 -7.32 7.62
CA HIS A 15 4.46 -8.53 7.33
C HIS A 15 4.55 -9.55 8.47
N ASP A 16 5.77 -9.89 8.88
CA ASP A 16 6.00 -10.90 9.91
C ASP A 16 5.53 -10.37 11.29
N TRP A 17 5.85 -9.10 11.61
CA TRP A 17 5.42 -8.48 12.87
C TRP A 17 3.88 -8.43 13.01
N LEU A 18 3.17 -8.02 11.94
CA LEU A 18 1.71 -7.92 11.98
C LEU A 18 1.03 -9.29 12.09
N THR A 19 1.66 -10.33 11.52
CA THR A 19 1.21 -11.73 11.68
C THR A 19 1.26 -12.16 13.14
N GLU A 20 2.34 -11.83 13.86
CA GLU A 20 2.47 -12.09 15.30
C GLU A 20 1.45 -11.31 16.13
N GLN A 21 1.17 -10.05 15.78
CA GLN A 21 0.15 -9.24 16.48
C GLN A 21 -1.25 -9.85 16.33
N VAL A 22 -1.62 -10.33 15.14
CA VAL A 22 -2.91 -11.02 14.93
C VAL A 22 -2.97 -12.34 15.69
N ALA A 23 -1.88 -13.11 15.73
CA ALA A 23 -1.80 -14.34 16.51
C ALA A 23 -1.91 -14.11 18.03
N SER A 24 -1.62 -12.90 18.51
CA SER A 24 -1.67 -12.54 19.94
C SER A 24 -3.09 -12.24 20.46
N GLY A 25 -4.08 -12.12 19.57
CA GLY A 25 -5.49 -11.98 19.92
C GLY A 25 -6.16 -10.72 19.36
N GLU A 26 -7.48 -10.69 19.47
CA GLU A 26 -8.34 -9.69 18.80
C GLU A 26 -8.09 -8.26 19.30
N ASP A 27 -7.96 -8.05 20.61
CA ASP A 27 -7.74 -6.70 21.17
C ASP A 27 -6.41 -6.08 20.70
N ALA A 28 -5.35 -6.90 20.64
CA ALA A 28 -4.04 -6.46 20.15
C ALA A 28 -4.09 -6.08 18.67
N ALA A 29 -4.70 -6.93 17.84
CA ALA A 29 -4.87 -6.69 16.41
C ALA A 29 -5.70 -5.42 16.11
N ASN A 30 -6.80 -5.20 16.84
CA ASN A 30 -7.64 -4.01 16.69
C ASN A 30 -6.85 -2.71 16.94
N SER A 31 -6.05 -2.68 18.01
CA SER A 31 -5.21 -1.52 18.34
C SER A 31 -4.19 -1.24 17.24
N VAL A 32 -3.53 -2.29 16.75
CA VAL A 32 -2.50 -2.20 15.72
C VAL A 32 -3.08 -1.69 14.40
N PHE A 33 -4.24 -2.18 13.95
CA PHE A 33 -4.84 -1.74 12.68
C PHE A 33 -5.19 -0.24 12.65
N ASN A 34 -5.71 0.28 13.76
CA ASN A 34 -6.07 1.70 13.88
C ASN A 34 -4.84 2.62 13.83
N MET A 35 -3.68 2.16 14.31
CA MET A 35 -2.41 2.88 14.24
C MET A 35 -1.74 2.72 12.88
N LEU A 36 -1.77 1.51 12.31
CA LEU A 36 -1.03 1.17 11.10
C LEU A 36 -1.53 1.90 9.86
N GLU A 37 -2.85 2.06 9.71
CA GLU A 37 -3.44 2.75 8.55
C GLU A 37 -2.90 4.18 8.36
N PRO A 38 -3.00 5.10 9.35
CA PRO A 38 -2.49 6.45 9.19
C PRO A 38 -0.96 6.50 9.07
N ASP A 39 -0.23 5.63 9.77
CA ASP A 39 1.24 5.62 9.74
C ASP A 39 1.78 5.18 8.37
N LEU A 40 1.18 4.15 7.76
CA LEU A 40 1.53 3.72 6.40
C LEU A 40 1.34 4.85 5.39
N ARG A 41 0.18 5.53 5.46
CA ARG A 41 -0.13 6.64 4.56
C ARG A 41 0.81 7.83 4.79
N SER A 42 1.09 8.16 6.04
CA SER A 42 2.00 9.25 6.40
C SER A 42 3.42 8.99 5.91
N ALA A 43 3.95 7.78 6.13
CA ALA A 43 5.30 7.40 5.68
C ALA A 43 5.45 7.48 4.15
N VAL A 44 4.50 6.90 3.41
CA VAL A 44 4.49 6.95 1.94
C VAL A 44 4.34 8.39 1.44
N SER A 45 3.43 9.17 2.03
CA SER A 45 3.22 10.55 1.61
C SER A 45 4.43 11.43 1.91
N PHE A 46 5.09 11.26 3.05
CA PHE A 46 6.31 11.99 3.38
C PHE A 46 7.42 11.69 2.37
N MET A 47 7.61 10.43 2.01
CA MET A 47 8.57 10.00 1.00
C MET A 47 8.26 10.63 -0.38
N ASN A 48 7.01 10.51 -0.84
CA ASN A 48 6.56 11.05 -2.12
C ASN A 48 6.65 12.59 -2.18
N ALA A 49 6.28 13.29 -1.10
CA ALA A 49 6.39 14.75 -1.00
C ALA A 49 7.85 15.22 -1.07
N ASN A 50 8.81 14.38 -0.67
CA ASN A 50 10.23 14.64 -0.83
C ASN A 50 10.78 14.28 -2.23
N GLY A 51 9.91 13.89 -3.16
CA GLY A 51 10.28 13.58 -4.54
C GLY A 51 10.91 12.21 -4.70
N LEU A 52 10.67 11.28 -3.77
CA LEU A 52 11.06 9.87 -3.89
C LEU A 52 9.82 9.00 -4.06
N LEU A 53 9.74 8.24 -5.16
CA LEU A 53 8.71 7.25 -5.40
C LEU A 53 9.35 5.87 -5.39
N HIS A 54 8.70 4.91 -4.75
CA HIS A 54 9.28 3.62 -4.40
C HIS A 54 8.88 2.48 -5.34
N PHE A 55 7.64 2.50 -5.84
CA PHE A 55 7.08 1.49 -6.73
C PHE A 55 6.93 0.07 -6.18
N ASP A 56 7.25 -0.17 -4.90
CA ASP A 56 7.21 -1.51 -4.31
C ASP A 56 7.07 -1.49 -2.77
N VAL A 57 6.13 -0.67 -2.27
CA VAL A 57 5.85 -0.50 -0.83
C VAL A 57 5.06 -1.67 -0.22
N HIS A 58 5.46 -2.91 -0.51
CA HIS A 58 4.86 -4.10 0.08
C HIS A 58 5.35 -4.33 1.52
N PHE A 59 4.62 -5.06 2.34
CA PHE A 59 4.89 -5.16 3.79
C PHE A 59 6.24 -5.78 4.17
N ARG A 60 6.91 -6.51 3.26
CA ARG A 60 8.30 -6.98 3.51
C ARG A 60 9.39 -5.92 3.26
N ASN A 61 9.05 -4.84 2.56
CA ASN A 61 9.92 -3.66 2.33
C ASN A 61 9.64 -2.56 3.36
N ILE A 62 8.75 -2.83 4.31
CA ILE A 62 8.41 -1.92 5.39
C ILE A 62 8.92 -2.55 6.68
N LEU A 63 9.70 -1.81 7.44
CA LEU A 63 10.29 -2.24 8.71
C LEU A 63 9.53 -1.62 9.88
N THR A 64 9.60 -2.25 11.04
CA THR A 64 9.01 -1.74 12.28
C THR A 64 9.77 -2.22 13.51
N ASP A 65 9.76 -1.39 14.56
CA ASP A 65 10.18 -1.71 15.92
C ASP A 65 8.96 -1.90 16.86
N GLY A 66 7.75 -1.93 16.29
CA GLY A 66 6.46 -1.96 17.01
C GLY A 66 5.98 -0.60 17.51
N ARG A 67 6.74 0.48 17.30
CA ARG A 67 6.35 1.86 17.64
C ARG A 67 6.20 2.75 16.41
N GLY A 68 7.00 2.50 15.38
CA GLY A 68 6.98 3.25 14.12
C GLY A 68 7.08 2.37 12.89
N ILE A 69 6.90 2.99 11.73
CA ILE A 69 7.00 2.36 10.41
C ILE A 69 8.12 3.03 9.61
N TYR A 70 8.95 2.21 8.95
CA TYR A 70 10.11 2.68 8.20
C TYR A 70 10.11 2.04 6.80
N ILE A 71 10.08 2.87 5.76
CA ILE A 71 10.16 2.37 4.38
C ILE A 71 11.62 2.01 4.06
N SER A 72 11.84 0.85 3.46
CA SER A 72 13.15 0.28 3.13
C SER A 72 13.14 -0.39 1.76
N ASP A 73 14.29 -0.88 1.30
CA ASP A 73 14.47 -1.49 -0.03
C ASP A 73 14.03 -0.58 -1.19
N PHE A 74 14.92 0.35 -1.53
CA PHE A 74 14.72 1.30 -2.63
C PHE A 74 15.15 0.74 -3.99
N GLY A 75 15.17 -0.58 -4.18
CA GLY A 75 15.67 -1.23 -5.40
C GLY A 75 14.92 -0.86 -6.69
N LEU A 76 13.64 -0.48 -6.58
CA LEU A 76 12.79 -0.01 -7.67
C LEU A 76 12.47 1.49 -7.60
N ALA A 77 13.01 2.20 -6.61
CA ALA A 77 12.68 3.58 -6.38
C ALA A 77 13.32 4.51 -7.42
N THR A 78 12.66 5.63 -7.71
CA THR A 78 13.24 6.74 -8.48
C THR A 78 12.92 8.07 -7.83
N SER A 79 13.75 9.07 -8.11
CA SER A 79 13.59 10.41 -7.53
C SER A 79 13.60 11.49 -8.58
N SER A 80 12.68 12.45 -8.43
CA SER A 80 12.66 13.68 -9.23
C SER A 80 13.87 14.59 -8.98
N ARG A 81 14.74 14.24 -8.02
CA ARG A 81 16.00 14.95 -7.72
C ARG A 81 17.17 14.44 -8.58
N PHE A 82 17.01 13.34 -9.29
CA PHE A 82 18.01 12.84 -10.24
C PHE A 82 17.87 13.53 -11.60
N THR A 83 18.92 13.39 -12.43
CA THR A 83 18.85 13.75 -13.85
C THR A 83 18.05 12.68 -14.58
N LEU A 84 16.79 12.99 -14.88
CA LEU A 84 15.86 12.10 -15.56
C LEU A 84 15.70 12.51 -17.04
N SER A 85 15.52 11.51 -17.91
CA SER A 85 15.09 11.70 -19.29
C SER A 85 13.62 12.14 -19.37
N GLU A 86 13.19 12.61 -20.54
CA GLU A 86 11.80 13.04 -20.75
C GLU A 86 10.80 11.90 -20.52
N SER A 87 11.13 10.68 -20.93
CA SER A 87 10.28 9.49 -20.72
C SER A 87 10.19 9.11 -19.24
N GLU A 88 11.25 9.26 -18.46
CA GLU A 88 11.24 9.01 -17.01
C GLU A 88 10.43 10.08 -16.25
N LEU A 89 10.49 11.34 -16.69
CA LEU A 89 9.65 12.41 -16.14
C LEU A 89 8.16 12.18 -16.45
N GLU A 90 7.84 11.76 -17.68
CA GLU A 90 6.49 11.38 -18.06
C GLU A 90 5.98 10.18 -17.24
N PHE A 91 6.83 9.16 -17.07
CA PHE A 91 6.53 8.01 -16.22
C PHE A 91 6.24 8.44 -14.79
N LEU A 92 7.11 9.24 -14.17
CA LEU A 92 6.87 9.78 -12.83
C LEU A 92 5.57 10.57 -12.74
N GLY A 93 5.28 11.41 -13.74
CA GLY A 93 4.06 12.20 -13.80
C GLY A 93 2.79 11.33 -13.84
N LYS A 94 2.79 10.27 -14.64
CA LYS A 94 1.66 9.33 -14.75
C LYS A 94 1.50 8.46 -13.51
N ASN A 95 2.57 8.14 -12.79
CA ASN A 95 2.53 7.19 -11.69
C ASN A 95 2.59 7.83 -10.30
N ARG A 96 2.32 9.14 -10.16
CA ARG A 96 2.41 9.84 -8.86
C ARG A 96 1.55 9.25 -7.75
N ALA A 97 0.41 8.66 -8.09
CA ALA A 97 -0.50 8.05 -7.13
C ALA A 97 -0.13 6.61 -6.77
N HIS A 98 0.88 6.02 -7.42
CA HIS A 98 1.18 4.60 -7.34
C HIS A 98 1.42 4.14 -5.90
N ASP A 99 2.39 4.72 -5.20
CA ASP A 99 2.77 4.24 -3.87
C ASP A 99 1.62 4.38 -2.86
N GLY A 100 0.90 5.50 -2.89
CA GLY A 100 -0.24 5.74 -2.01
C GLY A 100 -1.40 4.78 -2.27
N CYS A 101 -1.70 4.47 -3.53
CA CYS A 101 -2.71 3.47 -3.88
C CYS A 101 -2.23 2.05 -3.57
N TYR A 102 -0.94 1.75 -3.77
CA TYR A 102 -0.38 0.42 -3.56
C TYR A 102 -0.32 0.07 -2.08
N VAL A 103 0.12 0.97 -1.21
CA VAL A 103 0.24 0.67 0.23
C VAL A 103 -1.11 0.32 0.88
N VAL A 104 -2.20 1.01 0.49
CA VAL A 104 -3.54 0.69 0.98
C VAL A 104 -4.10 -0.59 0.33
N THR A 105 -3.71 -0.88 -0.91
CA THR A 105 -4.06 -2.13 -1.59
C THR A 105 -3.38 -3.33 -0.91
N GLU A 106 -2.11 -3.20 -0.55
CA GLU A 106 -1.37 -4.19 0.22
C GLU A 106 -2.00 -4.42 1.59
N LEU A 107 -2.39 -3.34 2.31
CA LEU A 107 -3.12 -3.45 3.57
C LEU A 107 -4.44 -4.22 3.42
N VAL A 108 -5.27 -3.89 2.43
CA VAL A 108 -6.54 -4.60 2.18
C VAL A 108 -6.31 -6.07 1.84
N ASN A 109 -5.37 -6.36 0.94
CA ASN A 109 -5.05 -7.74 0.56
C ASN A 109 -4.54 -8.53 1.77
N TRP A 110 -3.68 -7.93 2.59
CA TRP A 110 -3.16 -8.57 3.78
C TRP A 110 -4.28 -8.87 4.79
N LEU A 111 -5.14 -7.89 5.10
CA LEU A 111 -6.26 -8.06 6.04
C LEU A 111 -7.21 -9.16 5.59
N VAL A 112 -7.62 -9.17 4.33
CA VAL A 112 -8.52 -10.21 3.81
C VAL A 112 -7.86 -11.57 3.91
N MET A 113 -6.59 -11.71 3.49
CA MET A 113 -5.89 -12.99 3.55
C MET A 113 -5.73 -13.48 4.99
N ALA A 114 -5.22 -12.63 5.90
CA ALA A 114 -4.91 -13.00 7.27
C ALA A 114 -6.16 -13.33 8.10
N LEU A 115 -7.28 -12.63 7.88
CA LEU A 115 -8.48 -12.77 8.71
C LEU A 115 -9.52 -13.73 8.15
N THR A 116 -9.53 -13.98 6.83
CA THR A 116 -10.50 -14.90 6.20
C THR A 116 -9.89 -16.21 5.72
N GLY A 117 -8.56 -16.32 5.68
CA GLY A 117 -7.86 -17.49 5.15
C GLY A 117 -7.93 -17.64 3.63
N MET A 118 -8.37 -16.61 2.89
CA MET A 118 -8.41 -16.62 1.42
C MET A 118 -6.99 -16.51 0.82
N VAL A 119 -6.30 -17.65 0.79
CA VAL A 119 -4.93 -17.78 0.25
C VAL A 119 -4.92 -17.51 -1.26
N GLN A 120 -5.91 -18.01 -2.00
CA GLN A 120 -5.99 -17.81 -3.45
C GLN A 120 -6.27 -16.36 -3.79
N ARG A 121 -5.47 -15.80 -4.71
CA ARG A 121 -5.57 -14.41 -5.12
C ARG A 121 -6.94 -14.09 -5.74
N THR A 122 -7.52 -15.02 -6.50
CA THR A 122 -8.84 -14.84 -7.13
C THR A 122 -9.94 -14.66 -6.09
N ASP A 123 -10.01 -15.55 -5.10
CA ASP A 123 -11.03 -15.53 -4.05
C ASP A 123 -10.93 -14.23 -3.23
N ARG A 124 -9.69 -13.83 -2.91
CA ARG A 124 -9.42 -12.57 -2.22
C ARG A 124 -9.85 -11.34 -3.03
N VAL A 125 -9.53 -11.30 -4.32
CA VAL A 125 -9.93 -10.17 -5.19
C VAL A 125 -11.45 -10.11 -5.33
N ASP A 126 -12.13 -11.26 -5.45
CA ASP A 126 -13.59 -11.32 -5.53
C ASP A 126 -14.26 -10.88 -4.22
N PHE A 127 -13.68 -11.22 -3.07
CA PHE A 127 -14.09 -10.68 -1.78
C PHE A 127 -13.99 -9.16 -1.73
N ILE A 128 -12.84 -8.61 -2.14
CA ILE A 128 -12.60 -7.17 -2.15
C ILE A 128 -13.56 -6.46 -3.11
N ARG A 129 -13.87 -7.05 -4.27
CA ARG A 129 -14.89 -6.53 -5.21
C ARG A 129 -16.27 -6.44 -4.56
N ARG A 130 -16.72 -7.50 -3.88
CA ARG A 130 -17.99 -7.46 -3.14
C ARG A 130 -18.00 -6.34 -2.10
N CYS A 131 -16.90 -6.15 -1.37
CA CYS A 131 -16.78 -5.05 -0.41
C CYS A 131 -16.86 -3.67 -1.08
N ALA A 132 -16.23 -3.50 -2.25
CA ALA A 132 -16.33 -2.27 -3.05
C ALA A 132 -17.77 -2.01 -3.53
N ASP A 133 -18.56 -3.06 -3.75
CA ASP A 133 -19.97 -3.02 -4.15
C ASP A 133 -20.94 -2.89 -2.95
N GLY A 134 -20.42 -2.71 -1.73
CA GLY A 134 -21.22 -2.44 -0.53
C GLY A 134 -21.51 -3.66 0.35
N TYR A 135 -20.87 -4.81 0.11
CA TYR A 135 -20.87 -5.91 1.07
C TYR A 135 -20.18 -5.48 2.37
N GLU A 136 -20.80 -5.79 3.51
CA GLU A 136 -20.22 -5.59 4.83
C GLU A 136 -19.53 -6.88 5.29
N PRO A 137 -18.20 -6.88 5.48
CA PRO A 137 -17.47 -8.09 5.85
C PRO A 137 -17.61 -8.38 7.35
N THR A 138 -18.74 -9.00 7.73
CA THR A 138 -19.04 -9.39 9.12
C THR A 138 -18.18 -10.54 9.66
N GLU A 139 -17.47 -11.24 8.77
CA GLU A 139 -16.53 -12.32 9.07
C GLU A 139 -15.16 -11.83 9.56
N VAL A 140 -14.90 -10.52 9.52
CA VAL A 140 -13.67 -9.92 10.07
C VAL A 140 -13.98 -8.93 11.19
N MET A 141 -12.96 -8.58 11.95
CA MET A 141 -13.04 -7.60 13.03
C MET A 141 -13.51 -6.24 12.52
N ALA A 142 -14.26 -5.49 13.33
CA ALA A 142 -14.88 -4.22 12.92
C ALA A 142 -13.85 -3.17 12.43
N SER A 143 -12.67 -3.11 13.04
CA SER A 143 -11.58 -2.22 12.61
C SER A 143 -11.08 -2.58 11.20
N ALA A 144 -10.83 -3.87 10.95
CA ALA A 144 -10.42 -4.38 9.65
C ALA A 144 -11.52 -4.19 8.60
N ALA A 145 -12.79 -4.45 8.95
CA ALA A 145 -13.93 -4.23 8.07
C ALA A 145 -14.01 -2.76 7.60
N ALA A 146 -13.81 -1.80 8.52
CA ALA A 146 -13.80 -0.38 8.20
C ALA A 146 -12.68 0.00 7.22
N ILE A 147 -11.47 -0.53 7.44
CA ILE A 147 -10.31 -0.30 6.54
C ILE A 147 -10.57 -0.92 5.16
N ILE A 148 -11.01 -2.18 5.12
CA ILE A 148 -11.31 -2.90 3.86
C ILE A 148 -12.35 -2.11 3.08
N LYS A 149 -13.46 -1.72 3.69
CA LYS A 149 -14.52 -0.96 3.03
C LYS A 149 -14.02 0.38 2.49
N ARG A 150 -13.20 1.10 3.26
CA ARG A 150 -12.65 2.40 2.87
C ARG A 150 -11.79 2.31 1.60
N TYR A 151 -11.00 1.25 1.48
CA TYR A 151 -9.99 1.14 0.42
C TYR A 151 -10.31 0.09 -0.66
N ALA A 152 -11.41 -0.67 -0.53
CA ALA A 152 -11.76 -1.76 -1.43
C ALA A 152 -11.79 -1.32 -2.90
N ALA A 153 -12.43 -0.19 -3.21
CA ALA A 153 -12.50 0.30 -4.58
C ALA A 153 -11.12 0.61 -5.18
N ILE A 154 -10.18 1.14 -4.39
CA ILE A 154 -8.80 1.40 -4.83
C ILE A 154 -8.07 0.07 -5.04
N ALA A 155 -8.22 -0.86 -4.08
CA ALA A 155 -7.62 -2.17 -4.15
C ALA A 155 -8.11 -2.99 -5.35
N VAL A 156 -9.38 -2.86 -5.78
CA VAL A 156 -9.89 -3.49 -7.00
C VAL A 156 -9.10 -3.02 -8.22
N VAL A 157 -8.97 -1.70 -8.40
CA VAL A 157 -8.28 -1.09 -9.55
C VAL A 157 -6.79 -1.48 -9.57
N MET A 158 -6.13 -1.40 -8.41
CA MET A 158 -4.72 -1.76 -8.30
C MET A 158 -4.47 -3.26 -8.50
N ASN A 159 -5.32 -4.13 -7.94
CA ASN A 159 -5.21 -5.57 -8.13
C ASN A 159 -5.38 -5.96 -9.61
N GLU A 160 -6.28 -5.28 -10.33
CA GLU A 160 -6.46 -5.47 -11.77
C GLU A 160 -5.26 -4.96 -12.56
N PHE A 161 -4.72 -3.79 -12.22
CA PHE A 161 -3.49 -3.27 -12.82
C PHE A 161 -2.33 -4.27 -12.69
N TYR A 162 -2.08 -4.78 -11.49
CA TYR A 162 -1.02 -5.78 -11.28
C TYR A 162 -1.33 -7.13 -11.93
N ARG A 163 -2.60 -7.51 -12.10
CA ARG A 163 -2.96 -8.68 -12.89
C ARG A 163 -2.58 -8.47 -14.36
N ASN A 164 -2.90 -7.32 -14.93
CA ASN A 164 -2.56 -6.98 -16.31
C ASN A 164 -1.04 -6.90 -16.52
N LEU A 165 -0.31 -6.35 -15.55
CA LEU A 165 1.16 -6.31 -15.59
C LEU A 165 1.80 -7.71 -15.64
N ASP A 166 1.24 -8.65 -14.87
CA ASP A 166 1.78 -10.01 -14.73
C ASP A 166 1.37 -10.92 -15.89
N VAL A 167 0.09 -10.88 -16.28
CA VAL A 167 -0.51 -11.81 -17.26
C VAL A 167 -0.45 -11.28 -18.69
N ASP A 168 -0.73 -9.98 -18.89
CA ASP A 168 -1.01 -9.43 -20.22
C ASP A 168 0.22 -8.71 -20.80
N SER A 169 0.81 -7.77 -20.06
CA SER A 169 1.98 -7.01 -20.52
C SER A 169 2.77 -6.38 -19.39
N ARG A 170 4.10 -6.58 -19.39
CA ARG A 170 5.05 -5.87 -18.52
C ARG A 170 5.12 -4.36 -18.75
N THR A 171 4.46 -3.85 -19.78
CA THR A 171 4.35 -2.41 -20.09
C THR A 171 2.92 -1.90 -19.96
N ALA A 172 2.03 -2.64 -19.29
CA ALA A 172 0.68 -2.17 -19.02
C ALA A 172 0.74 -0.80 -18.30
N PRO A 173 0.04 0.23 -18.81
CA PRO A 173 0.10 1.55 -18.22
C PRO A 173 -0.64 1.58 -16.89
N PHE A 174 -0.15 2.42 -15.97
CA PHE A 174 -0.84 2.69 -14.71
C PHE A 174 -2.22 3.33 -14.98
N PRO A 175 -3.30 2.88 -14.31
CA PRO A 175 -4.67 3.27 -14.66
C PRO A 175 -5.05 4.62 -14.05
N VAL A 176 -4.42 5.71 -14.52
CA VAL A 176 -4.55 7.06 -13.97
C VAL A 176 -6.01 7.52 -13.86
N GLU A 177 -6.77 7.38 -14.94
CA GLU A 177 -8.16 7.87 -15.00
C GLU A 177 -9.09 7.12 -14.04
N GLU A 178 -8.89 5.80 -13.92
CA GLU A 178 -9.65 4.94 -13.01
C GLU A 178 -9.33 5.29 -11.55
N ILE A 179 -8.04 5.44 -11.23
CA ILE A 179 -7.59 5.84 -9.90
C ILE A 179 -8.14 7.21 -9.53
N GLN A 180 -8.06 8.21 -10.42
CA GLN A 180 -8.63 9.53 -10.16
C GLN A 180 -10.13 9.48 -9.88
N ARG A 181 -10.88 8.69 -10.65
CA ARG A 181 -12.33 8.54 -10.47
C ARG A 181 -12.68 7.88 -9.14
N VAL A 182 -11.97 6.81 -8.78
CA VAL A 182 -12.20 6.10 -7.52
C VAL A 182 -11.80 6.98 -6.33
N CYS A 183 -10.64 7.63 -6.38
CA CYS A 183 -10.18 8.57 -5.36
C CYS A 183 -11.19 9.70 -5.12
N ALA A 184 -11.72 10.30 -6.20
CA ALA A 184 -12.75 11.33 -6.10
C ALA A 184 -14.04 10.81 -5.46
N LYS A 185 -14.45 9.58 -5.80
CA LYS A 185 -15.64 8.93 -5.22
C LYS A 185 -15.48 8.61 -3.73
N THR A 186 -14.29 8.17 -3.32
CA THR A 186 -14.03 7.74 -1.93
C THR A 186 -13.49 8.86 -1.03
N GLY A 187 -13.13 10.01 -1.61
CA GLY A 187 -12.41 11.08 -0.90
C GLY A 187 -10.98 10.68 -0.52
N PHE A 188 -10.40 9.69 -1.19
CA PHE A 188 -9.03 9.26 -0.93
C PHE A 188 -8.02 10.16 -1.64
N GLU A 189 -7.04 10.62 -0.88
CA GLU A 189 -5.88 11.34 -1.40
C GLU A 189 -4.66 10.39 -1.40
N PRO A 190 -4.21 9.91 -2.57
CA PRO A 190 -3.05 9.03 -2.69
C PRO A 190 -1.72 9.77 -2.45
N VAL A 191 -1.71 11.08 -2.64
CA VAL A 191 -0.60 11.97 -2.32
C VAL A 191 -1.18 13.00 -1.36
N LEU A 192 -0.80 12.96 -0.08
CA LEU A 192 -1.22 14.02 0.84
C LEU A 192 -0.39 15.27 0.52
N SER A 193 -1.06 16.41 0.51
CA SER A 193 -0.34 17.68 0.53
C SER A 193 0.53 17.70 1.79
N PRO A 194 1.81 18.08 1.73
CA PRO A 194 2.64 18.16 2.93
C PRO A 194 1.96 19.11 3.93
N SER A 195 1.56 18.57 5.08
CA SER A 195 1.21 19.41 6.22
C SER A 195 2.45 20.23 6.55
N LEU A 196 2.32 21.56 6.55
CA LEU A 196 3.36 22.45 7.01
C LEU A 196 3.82 21.96 8.39
N PRO A 197 5.14 21.77 8.63
CA PRO A 197 5.61 21.40 9.94
C PRO A 197 5.17 22.48 10.95
N THR A 198 4.51 22.05 12.02
CA THR A 198 4.21 22.86 13.21
C THR A 198 5.49 23.22 13.94
#